data_AF-A0A938PED9-F1
#
_entry.id   AF-A0A938PED9-F1
#
_cell.length_a   1.000
_cell.length_b   1.000
_cell.length_c   1.000
_cell.angle_alpha   90.00
_cell.angle_beta   90.00
_cell.angle_gamma   90.00
#
_symmetry.space_group_name_H-M   'P 1'
#
loop_
_entity.id
_entity.type
_entity.pdbx_description
1 polymer ?
#
loop_
_entity_poly.entity_id
_entity_poly.type
_entity_poly.pdbx_seq_one_letter_code
_entity_poly.pdbx_strand_id
1 'polypeptide(L)' 'MNCLNQFEKIDKEAFSTASLFDQSDEKEYWLSKTPSERIQALEFLRQIMYGYDPFTSRLQRVLEVVELKES' A
#
# COMPACT_ATOMS: atom_id res chain seq x y z
N MET A 1 -27.76 -1.76 3.13
CA MET A 1 -26.62 -0.87 2.79
C MET A 1 -25.47 -1.29 3.70
N ASN A 2 -24.70 -2.30 3.30
CA ASN A 2 -23.61 -2.83 4.14
C ASN A 2 -22.37 -1.97 3.90
N CYS A 3 -22.15 -1.00 4.80
CA CYS A 3 -20.90 -0.29 4.88
C CYS A 3 -19.90 -1.21 5.60
N LEU A 4 -19.27 -2.10 4.83
CA LEU A 4 -18.22 -2.98 5.32
C LEU A 4 -16.96 -2.14 5.47
N ASN A 5 -16.56 -1.90 6.73
CA ASN A 5 -15.17 -1.66 7.08
C ASN A 5 -14.35 -2.92 6.75
N GLN A 6 -14.16 -3.19 5.46
CA GLN A 6 -13.30 -4.25 4.98
C GLN A 6 -12.02 -3.58 4.51
N PHE A 7 -11.16 -3.23 5.47
CA PHE A 7 -9.74 -3.15 5.15
C PHE A 7 -9.38 -4.54 4.66
N GLU A 8 -9.21 -4.71 3.35
CA GLU A 8 -8.70 -5.96 2.80
C GLU A 8 -7.41 -6.28 3.54
N LYS A 9 -7.40 -7.42 4.22
CA LYS A 9 -6.28 -7.82 5.06
C LYS A 9 -5.10 -8.04 4.12
N ILE A 10 -4.10 -7.17 4.21
CA ILE A 10 -2.86 -7.30 3.43
C ILE A 10 -2.29 -8.69 3.67
N ASP A 11 -2.04 -9.42 2.59
CA ASP A 11 -1.27 -10.65 2.64
C ASP A 11 0.17 -10.29 2.98
N LYS A 12 0.60 -10.67 4.19
CA LYS A 12 1.93 -10.36 4.68
C LYS A 12 2.99 -11.28 4.12
N GLU A 13 2.60 -12.42 3.54
CA GLU A 13 3.50 -13.34 2.87
C GLU A 13 3.85 -12.85 1.46
N ALA A 14 3.09 -11.88 0.93
CA ALA A 14 3.31 -11.32 -0.40
C ALA A 14 4.40 -10.22 -0.46
N PHE A 15 5.00 -9.83 0.67
CA PHE A 15 6.08 -8.84 0.73
C PHE A 15 7.31 -9.37 1.47
N SER A 16 8.49 -8.91 1.08
CA SER A 16 9.77 -9.24 1.71
C SER A 16 10.49 -7.96 2.15
N THR A 17 11.40 -8.07 3.11
CA THR A 17 12.29 -6.98 3.54
C THR A 17 13.71 -7.27 3.12
N ALA A 18 14.35 -6.37 2.38
CA ALA A 18 15.74 -6.49 1.95
C ALA A 18 16.54 -5.25 2.36
N SER A 19 17.87 -5.35 2.38
CA SER A 19 18.75 -4.20 2.58
C SER A 19 18.68 -3.27 1.37
N LEU A 20 18.70 -1.96 1.61
CA LEU A 20 18.77 -0.96 0.54
C LEU A 20 20.06 -1.05 -0.29
N PHE A 21 21.12 -1.64 0.27
CA PHE A 21 22.41 -1.80 -0.39
C PHE A 21 22.54 -3.10 -1.19
N ASP A 22 21.58 -4.02 -1.04
CA ASP A 22 21.57 -5.27 -1.80
C ASP A 22 21.02 -5.04 -3.22
N GLN A 23 21.29 -5.99 -4.10
CA GLN A 23 20.69 -5.97 -5.43
C GLN A 23 19.17 -6.22 -5.32
N SER A 24 18.38 -5.33 -5.91
CA SER A 24 16.92 -5.43 -5.92
C SER A 24 16.43 -6.57 -6.82
N ASP A 25 15.48 -7.35 -6.32
CA ASP A 25 14.74 -8.41 -7.02
C ASP A 25 13.44 -7.93 -7.68
N GLU A 26 13.13 -6.62 -7.56
CA GLU A 26 11.90 -6.03 -8.09
C GLU A 26 11.78 -6.23 -9.60
N LYS A 27 12.90 -6.14 -10.32
CA LYS A 27 12.93 -6.30 -11.78
C LYS A 27 12.56 -7.73 -12.17
N GLU A 28 13.20 -8.74 -11.57
CA GLU A 28 12.85 -10.14 -11.82
C GLU A 28 11.39 -10.42 -11.45
N TYR A 29 10.93 -9.90 -10.31
CA TYR A 29 9.54 -10.03 -9.88
C TYR A 29 8.57 -9.49 -10.94
N TRP A 30 8.74 -8.25 -11.40
CA TRP A 30 7.85 -7.67 -12.40
C TRP A 30 7.93 -8.42 -13.73
N LEU A 31 9.12 -8.89 -14.13
CA LEU A 31 9.29 -9.69 -15.34
C LEU A 31 8.57 -11.05 -15.27
N SER A 32 8.41 -11.63 -14.07
CA SER A 32 7.66 -12.88 -13.86
C SER A 32 6.15 -12.73 -14.05
N LYS A 33 5.60 -11.51 -13.93
CA LYS A 33 4.16 -11.24 -14.08
C LYS A 33 3.76 -11.08 -15.54
N THR A 34 2.53 -11.46 -15.86
CA THR A 34 1.93 -11.22 -17.17
C THR A 34 1.71 -9.72 -17.42
N PRO A 35 1.66 -9.28 -18.69
CA PRO A 35 1.35 -7.88 -19.00
C PRO A 35 0.05 -7.37 -18.38
N SER A 36 -0.99 -8.23 -18.30
CA SER A 36 -2.27 -7.85 -17.71
C SER A 36 -2.16 -7.58 -16.21
N GLU A 37 -1.47 -8.43 -15.45
CA GLU A 37 -1.27 -8.24 -14.01
C GLU A 37 -0.51 -6.95 -13.70
N ARG A 38 0.48 -6.60 -14.52
CA ARG A 38 1.22 -5.33 -14.37
C ARG A 38 0.32 -4.12 -14.57
N ILE A 39 -0.56 -4.16 -15.57
CA ILE A 39 -1.52 -3.07 -15.83
C ILE A 39 -2.53 -2.96 -14.69
N GLN A 40 -3.01 -4.09 -14.15
CA GLN A 40 -3.92 -4.10 -13.00
C GLN A 40 -3.26 -3.47 -11.76
N ALA A 41 -2.00 -3.84 -11.47
CA ALA A 41 -1.23 -3.24 -10.37
C ALA A 41 -1.03 -1.72 -10.56
N LEU A 42 -0.77 -1.28 -11.80
CA LEU A 42 -0.63 0.14 -12.13
C LEU A 42 -1.95 0.89 -11.93
N GLU A 43 -3.09 0.34 -12.37
CA GLU A 43 -4.40 0.95 -12.16
C GLU A 43 -4.74 1.05 -10.66
N PHE A 44 -4.41 0.04 -9.87
CA PHE A 44 -4.58 0.09 -8.42
C PHE A 44 -3.76 1.24 -7.79
N LEU A 45 -2.48 1.37 -8.15
CA LEU A 45 -1.65 2.49 -7.71
C LEU A 45 -2.23 3.84 -8.15
N ARG A 46 -2.77 3.91 -9.38
CA ARG A 46 -3.42 5.12 -9.91
C ARG A 46 -4.65 5.49 -9.07
N GLN A 47 -5.48 4.52 -8.69
CA GLN A 47 -6.66 4.75 -7.85
C GLN A 47 -6.29 5.28 -6.46
N ILE A 48 -5.24 4.72 -5.85
CA ILE A 48 -4.70 5.19 -4.56
C ILE A 48 -4.19 6.63 -4.67
N MET A 49 -3.34 6.90 -5.67
CA MET A 49 -2.63 8.18 -5.80
C MET A 49 -3.54 9.32 -6.22
N TYR A 50 -4.50 9.05 -7.10
CA TYR A 50 -5.42 10.06 -7.62
C TYR A 50 -6.77 10.08 -6.91
N GLY A 51 -6.93 9.27 -5.86
CA GLY A 51 -8.10 9.29 -5.00
C GLY A 51 -9.38 9.02 -5.77
N TYR A 52 -9.43 7.89 -6.49
CA TYR A 52 -10.70 7.38 -7.03
C TYR A 52 -11.62 7.00 -5.85
N ASP A 53 -12.31 8.00 -5.29
CA ASP A 53 -13.38 7.84 -4.32
C ASP A 53 -14.43 8.97 -4.49
N PRO A 54 -15.74 8.68 -4.62
CA PRO A 54 -16.81 9.66 -4.44
C PRO A 54 -16.91 10.26 -3.01
N PHE A 55 -16.19 9.73 -2.02
CA PHE A 55 -16.17 10.17 -0.62
C PHE A 55 -14.83 10.78 -0.19
N THR A 56 -14.42 11.86 -0.84
CA THR A 56 -13.19 12.65 -0.58
C THR A 56 -13.08 13.33 0.80
N SER A 57 -13.57 12.73 1.89
CA SER A 57 -13.21 13.15 3.25
C SER A 57 -11.81 12.62 3.58
N ARG A 58 -10.82 13.32 3.03
CA ARG A 58 -9.40 13.29 3.41
C ARG A 58 -9.27 13.01 4.91
N LEU A 59 -8.63 11.90 5.29
CA LEU A 59 -8.34 11.60 6.71
C LEU A 59 -7.66 12.82 7.34
N GLN A 60 -8.34 13.42 8.31
CA GLN A 60 -7.82 14.54 9.09
C GLN A 60 -6.64 14.03 9.92
N ARG A 61 -5.42 14.41 9.52
CA ARG A 61 -4.20 14.09 10.26
C ARG A 61 -4.09 15.05 11.45
N VAL A 62 -4.63 14.65 12.59
CA VAL A 62 -4.30 15.29 13.87
C VAL A 62 -3.02 14.64 14.36
N LEU A 63 -1.95 15.43 14.46
CA LEU A 63 -0.71 15.00 15.09
C LEU A 63 -0.84 15.29 16.60
N GLU A 64 -0.60 14.29 17.43
CA GLU A 64 -0.53 14.41 18.89
C GLU A 64 0.91 14.14 19.33
N VAL A 65 1.44 15.00 20.21
CA VAL A 65 2.76 14.82 20.83
C VAL A 65 2.55 14.07 22.14
N VAL A 66 3.18 12.91 22.29
CA VAL A 66 3.16 12.12 23.52
C VAL A 66 4.51 12.20 24.24
N GLU A 67 4.49 12.36 25.57
CA GLU A 67 5.70 12.30 26.38
C GLU A 67 6.21 10.85 26.49
N LEU A 68 7.50 10.67 26.23
CA LEU A 68 8.17 9.39 26.39
C LEU A 68 8.30 9.08 27.88
N LYS A 69 7.64 8.03 28.37
CA LYS A 69 7.86 7.53 29.74
C LYS A 69 9.19 6.81 29.82
N GLU A 70 10.11 7.34 30.61
CA GLU A 70 11.35 6.65 30.99
C GLU A 70 11.03 5.46 31.91
N SER A 71 11.81 4.39 31.78
CA SER A 71 11.67 3.14 32.56
C SER A 71 12.50 3.17 33.84
#